data_AF-A0A960HTT1-F1
#
_entry.id   AF-A0A960HTT1-F1
#
_cell.length_a   1.000
_cell.length_b   1.000
_cell.length_c   1.000
_cell.angle_alpha   90.00
_cell.angle_beta   90.00
_cell.angle_gamma   90.00
#
_symmetry.space_group_name_H-M   'P 1'
#
loop_
_entity.id
_entity.type
_entity.pdbx_description
1 polymer ?
#
loop_
_entity_poly.entity_id
_entity_poly.type
_entity_poly.pdbx_seq_one_letter_code
_entity_poly.pdbx_strand_id
1 'polypeptide(L)' 'MSSSASFNATVSAITDAFGDPTRRAIYLYVRDGGDDHGLTTATVADHVGVHPNVARHHLDKLAAGGYLEVQTGKV' A
#
# COMPACT_ATOMS: atom_id res chain seq x y z
N MET A 1 12.41 16.08 -25.48
CA MET A 1 11.65 14.81 -25.54
C MET A 1 11.62 14.07 -24.19
N SER A 2 11.53 14.78 -23.05
CA SER A 2 11.66 14.17 -21.72
C SER A 2 10.37 14.11 -20.90
N SER A 3 9.30 14.82 -21.30
CA SER A 3 8.05 14.89 -20.50
C SER A 3 7.12 13.69 -20.72
N SER A 4 7.11 13.09 -21.91
CA SER A 4 6.21 11.97 -22.21
C SER A 4 6.66 10.67 -21.54
N ALA A 5 7.98 10.40 -21.52
CA ALA A 5 8.53 9.22 -20.86
C ALA A 5 8.35 9.28 -19.35
N SER A 6 8.62 10.43 -18.71
CA SER A 6 8.40 10.59 -17.26
C SER A 6 6.92 10.52 -16.91
N PHE A 7 6.04 11.14 -17.71
CA PHE A 7 4.59 11.05 -17.53
C PHE A 7 4.10 9.59 -17.60
N ASN A 8 4.50 8.85 -18.64
CA ASN A 8 4.11 7.46 -18.80
C ASN A 8 4.62 6.60 -17.62
N ALA A 9 5.85 6.83 -17.17
CA ALA A 9 6.39 6.13 -16.01
C ALA A 9 5.59 6.41 -14.73
N THR A 10 5.17 7.66 -14.51
CA THR A 10 4.31 8.03 -13.38
C THR A 10 2.94 7.36 -13.46
N VAL A 11 2.30 7.37 -14.64
CA VAL A 11 1.00 6.72 -14.84
C VAL A 11 1.08 5.22 -14.61
N SER A 12 2.13 4.56 -15.12
CA SER A 12 2.37 3.14 -14.87
C SER A 12 2.55 2.86 -13.37
N ALA A 13 3.39 3.63 -12.68
CA ALA A 13 3.61 3.45 -11.23
C ALA A 13 2.32 3.58 -10.42
N ILE A 14 1.50 4.60 -10.71
CA ILE A 14 0.21 4.80 -10.05
C ILE A 14 -0.74 3.64 -10.35
N THR A 15 -0.78 3.17 -11.60
CA THR A 15 -1.66 2.07 -12.02
C THR A 15 -1.24 0.75 -11.39
N ASP A 16 0.05 0.45 -11.32
CA ASP A 16 0.57 -0.75 -10.67
C ASP A 16 0.27 -0.76 -9.16
N ALA A 17 0.42 0.40 -8.52
CA ALA A 17 0.15 0.58 -7.10
C ALA A 17 -1.35 0.51 -6.76
N PHE A 18 -2.20 1.22 -7.49
CA PHE A 18 -3.61 1.44 -7.09
C PHE A 18 -4.66 0.81 -8.02
N GLY A 19 -4.23 0.17 -9.11
CA GLY A 19 -5.12 -0.56 -10.02
C GLY A 19 -5.78 -1.78 -9.37
N ASP A 20 -5.15 -2.35 -8.35
CA ASP A 20 -5.72 -3.42 -7.52
C ASP A 20 -6.68 -2.84 -6.45
N PRO A 21 -7.95 -3.27 -6.41
CA PRO A 21 -8.94 -2.71 -5.48
C PRO A 21 -8.61 -3.01 -4.02
N THR A 22 -8.04 -4.17 -3.71
CA THR A 22 -7.63 -4.55 -2.35
C THR A 22 -6.48 -3.66 -1.88
N ARG A 23 -5.46 -3.45 -2.72
CA ARG A 23 -4.32 -2.58 -2.39
C ARG A 23 -4.76 -1.14 -2.17
N ARG A 24 -5.70 -0.65 -2.97
CA ARG A 24 -6.28 0.69 -2.79
C ARG A 24 -7.05 0.81 -1.46
N ALA A 25 -7.86 -0.18 -1.12
CA ALA A 25 -8.58 -0.22 0.15
C ALA A 25 -7.61 -0.23 1.35
N ILE A 26 -6.54 -1.02 1.27
CA ILE A 26 -5.48 -1.05 2.29
C ILE A 26 -4.86 0.34 2.46
N TYR A 27 -4.46 1.01 1.37
CA TYR A 27 -3.85 2.33 1.44
C TYR A 27 -4.76 3.36 2.12
N LEU A 28 -6.04 3.40 1.72
CA LEU A 28 -7.02 4.32 2.32
C LEU A 28 -7.23 4.03 3.80
N TYR A 29 -7.35 2.76 4.18
CA TYR A 29 -7.52 2.37 5.58
C TYR A 29 -6.31 2.76 6.45
N VAL A 30 -5.09 2.53 5.95
CA VAL A 30 -3.86 2.92 6.65
C VAL A 30 -3.74 4.44 6.74
N ARG A 31 -4.08 5.17 5.67
CA ARG A 31 -4.05 6.63 5.65
C ARG A 31 -5.05 7.25 6.62
N ASP A 32 -6.26 6.70 6.72
CA ASP A 32 -7.32 7.28 7.56
C ASP A 32 -7.16 6.91 9.04
N GLY A 33 -6.47 5.80 9.36
CA GLY A 33 -6.30 5.29 10.73
C GLY A 33 -4.89 5.39 11.32
N GLY A 34 -3.88 5.77 10.52
CA GLY A 34 -2.46 5.68 10.87
C GLY A 34 -1.82 6.93 11.46
N ASP A 35 -2.57 8.04 11.59
CA ASP A 35 -2.01 9.34 11.99
C ASP A 35 -1.52 9.39 13.46
N ASP A 36 -2.11 8.58 14.35
CA ASP A 36 -1.72 8.53 15.78
C ASP A 36 -0.91 7.28 16.14
N HIS A 37 -1.24 6.11 15.56
CA HIS A 37 -0.56 4.84 15.80
C HIS A 37 -0.55 3.97 14.53
N GLY A 38 0.61 3.47 14.12
CA GLY A 38 0.72 2.59 12.96
C GLY A 38 -0.18 1.35 13.07
N LEU A 39 -0.71 0.88 11.94
CA LEU A 39 -1.56 -0.31 11.89
C LEU A 39 -0.75 -1.59 11.73
N THR A 40 -1.20 -2.66 12.40
CA THR A 40 -0.60 -3.99 12.22
C THR A 40 -1.13 -4.66 10.95
N THR A 41 -0.33 -5.57 10.37
CA THR A 41 -0.76 -6.39 9.22
C THR A 41 -2.04 -7.17 9.52
N ALA A 42 -2.23 -7.65 10.76
CA ALA A 42 -3.42 -8.40 11.14
C ALA A 42 -4.68 -7.53 11.07
N THR A 43 -4.63 -6.32 11.65
CA THR A 43 -5.73 -5.35 11.61
C THR A 43 -6.12 -4.99 10.17
N VAL A 44 -5.11 -4.76 9.31
CA VAL A 44 -5.34 -4.47 7.89
C VAL A 44 -5.99 -5.67 7.18
N ALA A 45 -5.49 -6.87 7.43
CA ALA A 45 -6.00 -8.11 6.82
C ALA A 45 -7.46 -8.36 7.18
N ASP A 46 -7.81 -8.17 8.47
CA ASP A 46 -9.17 -8.31 8.97
C ASP A 46 -10.10 -7.26 8.33
N HIS A 47 -9.65 -6.01 8.23
CA HIS A 47 -10.44 -4.93 7.63
C HIS A 47 -10.79 -5.19 6.15
N VAL A 48 -9.82 -5.67 5.36
CA VAL A 48 -10.03 -5.92 3.92
C VAL A 48 -10.49 -7.35 3.62
N GLY A 49 -10.65 -8.21 4.63
CA GLY A 49 -11.17 -9.56 4.48
C GLY A 49 -10.24 -10.51 3.73
N VAL A 50 -8.93 -10.37 3.89
CA VAL A 50 -7.92 -11.23 3.24
C VAL A 50 -7.02 -11.90 4.26
N HIS A 51 -6.32 -12.95 3.85
CA HIS A 51 -5.33 -13.59 4.73
C HIS A 51 -4.16 -12.63 5.03
N PRO A 52 -3.58 -12.63 6.24
CA PRO A 52 -2.45 -11.74 6.60
C PRO A 52 -1.25 -11.79 5.65
N ASN A 53 -0.96 -12.95 5.07
CA ASN A 53 0.10 -13.08 4.06
C ASN A 53 -0.20 -12.32 2.76
N VAL A 54 -1.47 -12.27 2.36
CA VAL A 54 -1.90 -11.50 1.19
C VAL A 54 -1.83 -10.01 1.51
N ALA A 55 -2.34 -9.59 2.67
CA ALA A 55 -2.24 -8.21 3.14
C ALA A 55 -0.77 -7.73 3.18
N ARG A 56 0.14 -8.55 3.72
CA ARG A 56 1.59 -8.25 3.72
C ARG A 56 2.13 -8.02 2.31
N HIS A 57 1.79 -8.86 1.35
CA HIS A 57 2.22 -8.69 -0.03
C HIS A 57 1.75 -7.36 -0.64
N HIS A 58 0.52 -6.92 -0.32
CA HIS A 58 0.03 -5.61 -0.77
C HIS A 58 0.74 -4.45 -0.05
N LEU A 59 1.01 -4.58 1.25
CA LEU A 59 1.76 -3.60 2.04
C LEU A 59 3.19 -3.44 1.53
N ASP A 60 3.89 -4.53 1.24
CA ASP A 60 5.26 -4.51 0.68
C ASP A 60 5.30 -3.79 -0.68
N LYS A 61 4.28 -3.99 -1.52
CA LYS A 61 4.15 -3.29 -2.81
C LYS A 61 3.92 -1.79 -2.63
N LEU A 62 3.09 -1.39 -1.66
CA LEU A 62 2.87 0.02 -1.35
C LEU A 62 4.13 0.67 -0.78
N ALA A 63 4.86 -0.04 0.09
CA ALA A 63 6.13 0.42 0.65
C ALA A 63 7.22 0.58 -0.43
N ALA A 64 7.35 -0.39 -1.34
CA ALA A 64 8.27 -0.32 -2.46
C ALA A 64 7.98 0.86 -3.41
N GLY A 65 6.71 1.26 -3.52
CA GLY A 65 6.28 2.44 -4.26
C GLY A 65 6.39 3.77 -3.49
N GLY A 66 6.81 3.75 -2.23
CA GLY A 66 6.92 4.93 -1.37
C GLY A 66 5.59 5.50 -0.88
N TYR A 67 4.51 4.72 -0.92
CA TYR A 67 3.17 5.17 -0.53
C TYR A 67 2.88 5.04 0.97
N LEU A 68 3.63 4.19 1.67
CA LEU A 68 3.59 4.02 3.12
C LEU A 68 4.93 3.49 3.63
N GLU A 69 5.13 3.53 4.94
CA GLU A 69 6.26 2.90 5.60
C GLU A 69 5.82 1.62 6.30
N VAL A 70 6.68 0.59 6.24
CA VAL A 70 6.50 -0.65 6.99
C VAL A 70 7.63 -0.82 7.99
N GLN A 71 7.29 -1.17 9.22
CA GLN A 71 8.25 -1.46 10.28
C GLN A 71 8.03 -2.88 10.79
N THR A 72 9.12 -3.61 11.01
CA THR A 72 9.08 -4.94 11.63
C THR A 72 9.44 -4.81 13.10
N GLY A 73 8.44 -4.83 13.97
CA GLY A 73 8.62 -4.96 15.41
C GLY A 73 8.48 -6.41 15.86
N LYS A 74 9.30 -6.85 16.82
CA LYS A 74 8.89 -7.99 17.66
C LYS A 74 7.77 -7.49 18.57
N VAL A 75 6.65 -8.20 18.55
CA VAL A 75 5.59 -8.06 19.56
C VAL A 75 6.09 -8.62 20.89
#